data_AF-A0A957LRG2-F1
#
_entry.id   AF-A0A957LRG2-F1
#
_cell.length_a   1.000
_cell.length_b   1.000
_cell.length_c   1.000
_cell.angle_alpha   90.00
_cell.angle_beta   90.00
_cell.angle_gamma   90.00
#
_symmetry.space_group_name_H-M   'P 1'
#
loop_
_entity.id
_entity.type
_entity.pdbx_description
1 polymer ?
#
loop_
_entity_poly.entity_id
_entity_poly.type
_entity_poly.pdbx_seq_one_letter_code
_entity_poly.pdbx_strand_id
1 'polypeptide(L)'
;MKTQVDVLTYPSSKARLEVEADERTGVVERGEWIFALSTTLLVLVLTSLPYLFAYWTAPADKQFMGIVLNIPDHMQYFSWFREFMTQNLSANKLTPETNQPVFFNLLWWSLGRLGAFLGVGYAVMYQALRWISAILFMLLV
;
A
#
# COMPACT_ATOMS: atom_id res chain seq x y z
N MET A 1 -31.11 67.07 -8.37
CA MET A 1 -30.09 66.45 -9.26
C MET A 1 -29.99 64.98 -8.86
N LYS A 2 -30.26 64.04 -9.78
CA LYS A 2 -30.56 62.63 -9.48
C LYS A 2 -29.32 61.83 -9.06
N THR A 3 -29.44 61.08 -7.97
CA THR A 3 -28.48 60.05 -7.52
C THR A 3 -28.60 58.81 -8.41
N GLN A 4 -27.49 58.39 -9.01
CA GLN A 4 -27.40 57.15 -9.78
C GLN A 4 -27.20 56.00 -8.79
N VAL A 5 -28.17 55.10 -8.71
CA VAL A 5 -28.08 53.87 -7.92
C VAL A 5 -27.55 52.79 -8.85
N ASP A 6 -26.31 52.36 -8.63
CA ASP A 6 -25.77 51.18 -9.32
C ASP A 6 -26.53 49.95 -8.88
N VAL A 7 -27.34 49.42 -9.79
CA VAL A 7 -28.04 48.15 -9.61
C VAL A 7 -26.96 47.06 -9.68
N LEU A 8 -26.59 46.52 -8.52
CA LEU A 8 -25.83 45.28 -8.40
C LEU A 8 -26.61 44.16 -9.09
N THR A 9 -26.26 43.87 -10.34
CA THR A 9 -26.82 42.77 -11.11
C THR A 9 -26.44 41.46 -10.43
N TYR A 10 -27.37 40.87 -9.68
CA TYR A 10 -27.22 39.50 -9.20
C TYR A 10 -27.14 38.56 -10.41
N PRO A 11 -26.15 37.65 -10.49
CA PRO A 11 -26.12 36.67 -11.56
C PRO A 11 -27.40 35.83 -11.54
N SER A 12 -27.96 35.59 -12.72
CA SER A 12 -29.21 34.87 -12.90
C SER A 12 -29.13 33.47 -12.28
N SER A 13 -30.26 32.94 -11.81
CA SER A 13 -30.35 31.57 -11.29
C SER A 13 -29.78 30.54 -12.26
N LYS A 14 -29.86 30.78 -13.58
CA LYS A 14 -29.22 29.95 -14.61
C LYS A 14 -27.69 29.94 -14.52
N ALA A 15 -27.04 31.09 -14.31
CA ALA A 15 -25.59 31.15 -14.14
C ALA A 15 -25.13 30.45 -12.86
N ARG A 16 -25.96 30.45 -11.80
CA ARG A 16 -25.71 29.66 -10.60
C ARG A 16 -25.89 28.17 -10.86
N LEU A 17 -26.95 27.78 -11.56
CA LEU A 17 -27.21 26.38 -11.92
C LEU A 17 -26.18 25.82 -12.91
N GLU A 18 -25.61 26.62 -13.81
CA GLU A 18 -24.50 26.21 -14.69
C GLU A 18 -23.19 26.03 -13.92
N VAL A 19 -22.94 26.84 -12.88
CA VAL A 19 -21.77 26.73 -12.01
C VAL A 19 -21.92 25.56 -11.02
N GLU A 20 -23.15 25.24 -10.62
CA GLU A 20 -23.49 24.17 -9.67
C GLU A 20 -23.72 22.81 -10.38
N ALA A 21 -23.99 22.82 -11.68
CA ALA A 21 -24.07 21.62 -12.54
C ALA A 21 -22.72 21.07 -13.00
N ASP A 22 -21.58 21.68 -12.61
CA ASP A 22 -20.28 21.00 -12.57
C ASP A 22 -20.17 20.10 -11.33
N GLU A 23 -21.29 19.50 -10.88
CA GLU A 23 -21.27 18.24 -10.14
C GLU A 23 -20.72 17.18 -11.10
N ARG A 24 -19.39 17.14 -11.19
CA ARG A 24 -18.65 16.17 -11.98
C ARG A 24 -18.96 14.77 -11.48
N THR A 25 -19.96 14.14 -12.07
CA THR A 25 -19.85 12.72 -12.42
C THR A 25 -18.84 12.62 -13.57
N GLY A 26 -17.59 13.02 -13.29
CA GLY A 26 -16.52 13.08 -14.27
C GLY A 26 -16.11 11.66 -14.60
N VAL A 27 -16.30 11.25 -15.86
CA VAL A 27 -15.64 10.05 -16.37
C VAL A 27 -14.14 10.32 -16.29
N VAL A 28 -13.43 9.55 -15.48
CA VAL A 28 -11.97 9.70 -15.33
C VAL A 28 -11.32 9.47 -16.68
N GLU A 29 -10.61 10.47 -17.17
CA GLU A 29 -9.97 10.41 -18.48
C GLU A 29 -8.77 9.48 -18.45
N ARG A 30 -8.40 8.91 -19.61
CA ARG A 30 -7.21 8.07 -19.74
C ARG A 30 -5.95 8.79 -19.26
N GLY A 31 -5.86 10.10 -19.48
CA GLY A 31 -4.73 10.93 -19.03
C GLY A 31 -4.60 10.97 -17.51
N GLU A 32 -5.72 11.07 -16.80
CA GLU A 32 -5.76 11.08 -15.33
C GLU A 32 -5.34 9.72 -14.75
N TRP A 33 -5.79 8.62 -15.36
CA TRP A 33 -5.33 7.27 -15.00
C TRP A 33 -3.82 7.09 -15.20
N ILE A 34 -3.28 7.54 -16.34
CA ILE A 34 -1.84 7.47 -16.61
C ILE A 34 -1.07 8.31 -15.61
N PHE A 35 -1.54 9.52 -15.29
CA PHE A 35 -0.92 10.39 -14.32
C PHE A 35 -0.89 9.74 -12.93
N ALA A 36 -2.03 9.25 -12.44
CA ALA A 36 -2.16 8.63 -11.13
C ALA A 36 -1.31 7.34 -11.02
N LEU A 37 -1.30 6.50 -12.07
CA LEU A 37 -0.46 5.29 -12.11
C LEU A 37 1.03 5.67 -12.10
N SER A 38 1.43 6.66 -12.89
CA SER A 38 2.82 7.13 -12.97
C SER A 38 3.29 7.67 -11.61
N THR A 39 2.46 8.45 -10.94
CA THR A 39 2.73 8.95 -9.58
C THR A 39 2.85 7.79 -8.59
N THR A 40 1.95 6.81 -8.64
CA THR A 40 2.00 5.62 -7.78
C THR A 40 3.30 4.85 -7.97
N LEU A 41 3.69 4.59 -9.22
CA LEU A 41 4.94 3.91 -9.54
C LEU A 41 6.16 4.71 -9.08
N LEU A 42 6.17 6.03 -9.28
CA LEU A 42 7.25 6.89 -8.80
C LEU A 42 7.40 6.78 -7.28
N VAL A 43 6.30 6.87 -6.52
CA VAL A 43 6.32 6.71 -5.05
C VAL A 43 6.83 5.32 -4.67
N LEU A 44 6.38 4.25 -5.33
CA LEU A 44 6.82 2.89 -5.05
C LEU A 44 8.32 2.70 -5.30
N VAL A 45 8.87 3.28 -6.38
CA VAL A 45 10.31 3.27 -6.67
C VAL A 45 11.08 4.03 -5.59
N LEU A 46 10.70 5.28 -5.31
CA LEU A 46 11.40 6.12 -4.34
C LEU A 46 11.40 5.49 -2.94
N THR A 47 10.28 4.91 -2.53
CA THR A 47 10.16 4.21 -1.24
C THR A 47 10.85 2.86 -1.20
N SER A 48 11.25 2.28 -2.34
CA SER A 48 12.08 1.06 -2.40
C SER A 48 13.57 1.36 -2.20
N LEU A 49 14.02 2.59 -2.48
CA LEU A 49 15.45 2.95 -2.43
C LEU A 49 16.10 2.67 -1.07
N PRO A 50 15.49 3.01 0.08
CA PRO A 50 16.10 2.72 1.39
C PRO A 50 16.31 1.21 1.62
N TYR A 51 15.42 0.36 1.12
CA TYR A 51 15.55 -1.09 1.24
C TYR A 51 16.69 -1.62 0.37
N LEU A 52 16.79 -1.16 -0.88
CA LEU A 52 17.88 -1.53 -1.78
C LEU A 52 19.23 -1.08 -1.23
N PHE A 53 19.31 0.14 -0.74
CA PHE A 53 20.49 0.66 -0.07
C PHE A 53 20.88 -0.23 1.12
N ALA A 54 19.93 -0.55 2.01
CA ALA A 54 20.20 -1.40 3.16
C ALA A 54 20.67 -2.83 2.79
N TYR A 55 20.17 -3.39 1.68
CA TYR A 55 20.68 -4.65 1.15
C TYR A 55 22.11 -4.53 0.61
N TRP A 56 22.42 -3.45 -0.11
CA TRP A 56 23.76 -3.25 -0.68
C TRP A 56 24.82 -2.90 0.35
N THR A 57 24.45 -2.19 1.42
CA THR A 57 25.38 -1.74 2.45
C THR A 57 25.38 -2.63 3.68
N ALA A 58 24.70 -3.78 3.64
CA ALA A 58 24.71 -4.74 4.74
C ALA A 58 26.17 -5.20 5.00
N PRO A 59 26.68 -5.07 6.24
CA PRO A 59 28.00 -5.58 6.60
C PRO A 59 28.13 -7.08 6.31
N ALA A 60 29.34 -7.55 5.98
CA ALA A 60 29.56 -8.96 5.60
C ALA A 60 29.19 -9.97 6.71
N ASP A 61 29.19 -9.55 7.97
CA ASP A 61 28.81 -10.34 9.14
C ASP A 61 27.32 -10.24 9.50
N LYS A 62 26.54 -9.49 8.73
CA LYS A 62 25.12 -9.21 9.01
C LYS A 62 24.27 -9.38 7.75
N GLN A 63 22.96 -9.53 7.97
CA GLN A 63 21.99 -9.55 6.90
C GLN A 63 20.90 -8.51 7.16
N PHE A 64 20.53 -7.76 6.12
CA PHE A 64 19.36 -6.91 6.20
C PHE A 64 18.09 -7.76 6.09
N MET A 65 17.22 -7.64 7.10
CA MET A 65 16.02 -8.46 7.19
C MET A 65 14.90 -8.02 6.24
N GLY A 66 15.03 -6.87 5.57
CA GLY A 66 13.99 -6.37 4.66
C GLY A 66 12.93 -5.49 5.34
N ILE A 67 13.15 -5.09 6.59
CA ILE A 67 12.26 -4.23 7.38
C ILE A 67 13.05 -3.08 8.01
N VAL A 68 12.48 -1.88 7.98
CA VAL A 68 13.11 -0.64 8.47
C VAL A 68 12.35 0.01 9.63
N LEU A 69 11.08 -0.35 9.85
CA LEU A 69 10.20 0.26 10.84
C LEU A 69 9.35 -0.81 11.52
N ASN A 70 8.93 -0.52 12.76
CA ASN A 70 8.07 -1.36 13.59
C ASN A 70 8.52 -2.84 13.65
N ILE A 71 9.79 -3.04 14.01
CA ILE A 71 10.44 -4.36 13.99
C ILE A 71 9.72 -5.38 14.89
N PRO A 72 9.35 -5.07 16.15
CA PRO A 72 8.70 -6.05 17.03
C PRO A 72 7.42 -6.64 16.44
N ASP A 73 6.54 -5.81 15.88
CA ASP A 73 5.30 -6.29 15.27
C ASP A 73 5.55 -7.11 14.01
N HIS A 74 6.55 -6.71 13.21
CA HIS A 74 6.92 -7.46 12.01
C HIS A 74 7.43 -8.86 12.32
N MET A 75 8.02 -9.10 13.49
CA MET A 75 8.51 -10.43 13.86
C MET A 75 7.39 -11.47 13.91
N GLN A 76 6.16 -11.07 14.25
CA GLN A 76 5.01 -11.97 14.19
C GLN A 76 4.70 -12.39 12.75
N TYR A 77 4.70 -11.43 11.82
CA TYR A 77 4.45 -11.69 10.40
C TYR A 77 5.56 -12.55 9.77
N PHE A 78 6.81 -12.32 10.14
CA PHE A 78 7.92 -13.18 9.76
C PHE A 78 7.73 -14.62 10.24
N SER A 79 7.29 -14.79 11.50
CA SER A 79 7.02 -16.12 12.04
C SER A 79 5.92 -16.83 11.27
N TRP A 80 4.80 -16.14 11.03
CA TRP A 80 3.69 -16.66 10.23
C TRP A 80 4.13 -17.06 8.83
N PHE A 81 4.80 -16.17 8.10
CA PHE A 81 5.31 -16.48 6.76
C PHE A 81 6.17 -17.74 6.76
N ARG A 82 7.14 -17.82 7.67
CA ARG A 82 8.09 -18.95 7.75
C ARG A 82 7.39 -20.26 8.08
N GLU A 83 6.44 -20.26 9.02
CA GLU A 83 5.69 -21.46 9.38
C GLU A 83 4.76 -21.88 8.24
N PHE A 84 4.04 -20.94 7.63
CA PHE A 84 3.11 -21.24 6.55
C PHE A 84 3.76 -21.66 5.23
N MET A 85 5.09 -21.50 5.07
CA MET A 85 5.81 -22.16 3.97
C MET A 85 5.63 -23.68 4.00
N THR A 86 5.51 -24.28 5.19
CA THR A 86 5.41 -25.74 5.34
C THR A 86 4.13 -26.19 6.02
N GLN A 87 3.58 -25.41 6.96
CA GLN A 87 2.45 -25.78 7.82
C GLN A 87 1.18 -24.99 7.45
N ASN A 88 0.03 -25.45 7.94
CA ASN A 88 -1.25 -24.74 7.75
C ASN A 88 -1.63 -23.87 8.95
N LEU A 89 -1.10 -24.17 10.13
CA LEU A 89 -1.33 -23.43 11.37
C LEU A 89 0.01 -22.99 11.92
N SER A 90 0.01 -21.90 12.67
CA SER A 90 1.19 -21.33 13.29
C SER A 90 1.05 -21.23 14.81
N ALA A 91 2.16 -21.38 15.52
CA ALA A 91 2.26 -21.15 16.95
C ALA A 91 2.40 -19.63 17.26
N ASN A 92 2.01 -19.22 18.46
CA ASN A 92 2.30 -17.89 18.97
C ASN A 92 3.77 -17.81 19.37
N LYS A 93 4.54 -16.93 18.74
CA LYS A 93 5.95 -16.69 19.09
C LYS A 93 6.20 -15.36 19.81
N LEU A 94 5.13 -14.64 20.17
CA LEU A 94 5.23 -13.43 20.99
C LEU A 94 5.41 -13.73 22.48
N THR A 95 5.31 -15.00 22.87
CA THR A 95 5.47 -15.44 24.25
C THR A 95 6.53 -16.54 24.33
N PRO A 96 7.28 -16.65 25.43
CA PRO A 96 8.31 -17.67 25.59
C PRO A 96 7.73 -19.07 25.85
N GLU A 97 6.45 -19.17 26.20
CA GLU A 97 5.80 -20.45 26.48
C GLU A 97 5.56 -21.26 25.21
N THR A 98 5.98 -22.53 25.25
CA THR A 98 5.64 -23.49 24.20
C THR A 98 4.12 -23.62 24.07
N ASN A 99 3.62 -23.47 22.86
CA ASN A 99 2.20 -23.58 22.54
C ASN A 99 1.97 -24.35 21.24
N GLN A 100 0.77 -24.91 21.11
CA GLN A 100 0.38 -25.67 19.93
C GLN A 100 0.10 -24.72 18.74
N PRO A 101 0.38 -25.13 17.49
CA PRO A 101 0.03 -24.34 16.32
C PRO A 101 -1.49 -24.28 16.14
N VAL A 102 -2.09 -23.13 16.43
CA VAL A 102 -3.54 -22.92 16.37
C VAL A 102 -3.94 -21.68 15.57
N PHE A 103 -2.98 -20.82 15.20
CA PHE A 103 -3.26 -19.58 14.49
C PHE A 103 -3.28 -19.79 12.98
N PHE A 104 -4.30 -19.24 12.34
CA PHE A 104 -4.41 -19.17 10.89
C PHE A 104 -4.54 -17.72 10.44
N ASN A 105 -3.80 -17.35 9.41
CA ASN A 105 -3.93 -16.05 8.75
C ASN A 105 -3.88 -16.25 7.24
N LEU A 106 -4.99 -15.97 6.55
CA LEU A 106 -5.13 -16.27 5.12
C LEU A 106 -4.11 -15.53 4.25
N LEU A 107 -3.84 -14.25 4.55
CA LEU A 107 -2.87 -13.45 3.79
C LEU A 107 -1.46 -14.06 3.90
N TRP A 108 -1.00 -14.27 5.14
CA TRP A 108 0.34 -14.81 5.38
C TRP A 108 0.46 -16.29 4.99
N TRP A 109 -0.63 -17.04 5.08
CA TRP A 109 -0.68 -18.41 4.58
C TRP A 109 -0.45 -18.43 3.07
N SER A 110 -1.17 -17.59 2.33
CA SER A 110 -1.04 -17.49 0.88
C SER A 110 0.37 -17.07 0.48
N LEU A 111 0.92 -16.05 1.14
CA LEU A 111 2.29 -15.60 0.89
C LEU A 111 3.34 -16.64 1.24
N GLY A 112 3.17 -17.37 2.35
CA GLY A 112 4.07 -18.46 2.74
C GLY A 112 4.06 -19.59 1.71
N ARG A 113 2.89 -20.02 1.23
CA ARG A 113 2.77 -21.03 0.17
C ARG A 113 3.38 -20.57 -1.15
N LEU A 114 3.11 -19.33 -1.56
CA LEU A 114 3.71 -18.75 -2.77
C LEU A 114 5.22 -18.60 -2.63
N GLY A 115 5.72 -18.15 -1.49
CA GLY A 115 7.15 -18.04 -1.20
C GLY A 115 7.85 -19.39 -1.25
N ALA A 116 7.23 -20.43 -0.69
CA ALA A 116 7.73 -21.81 -0.77
C ALA A 116 7.73 -22.33 -2.22
N PHE A 117 6.67 -22.06 -2.98
CA PHE A 117 6.56 -22.46 -4.38
C PHE A 117 7.59 -21.76 -5.29
N LEU A 118 7.80 -20.46 -5.09
CA LEU A 118 8.72 -19.63 -5.88
C LEU A 118 10.18 -19.71 -5.38
N GLY A 119 10.43 -20.32 -4.22
CA GLY A 119 11.77 -20.41 -3.62
C GLY A 119 12.30 -19.07 -3.11
N VAL A 120 11.41 -18.16 -2.68
CA VAL A 120 11.77 -16.79 -2.27
C VAL A 120 11.38 -16.51 -0.82
N GLY A 121 12.19 -15.71 -0.14
CA GLY A 121 12.00 -15.37 1.26
C GLY A 121 11.01 -14.24 1.51
N TYR A 122 10.76 -13.97 2.80
CA TYR A 122 9.84 -12.93 3.27
C TYR A 122 10.09 -11.58 2.61
N ALA A 123 11.36 -11.14 2.52
CA ALA A 123 11.68 -9.81 2.01
C ALA A 123 11.15 -9.57 0.59
N VAL A 124 11.33 -10.56 -0.30
CA VAL A 124 10.83 -10.47 -1.69
C VAL A 124 9.32 -10.49 -1.71
N MET A 125 8.69 -11.43 -0.97
CA MET A 125 7.22 -11.52 -0.93
C MET A 125 6.57 -10.29 -0.32
N TYR A 126 7.20 -9.68 0.69
CA TYR A 126 6.70 -8.48 1.31
C TYR A 126 6.81 -7.26 0.38
N GLN A 127 7.90 -7.12 -0.36
CA GLN A 127 8.01 -6.06 -1.38
C GLN A 127 7.02 -6.28 -2.52
N ALA A 128 6.83 -7.53 -2.97
CA ALA A 128 5.83 -7.86 -3.97
C ALA A 128 4.42 -7.51 -3.48
N LEU A 129 4.07 -7.91 -2.25
CA LEU A 129 2.81 -7.54 -1.61
C LEU A 129 2.63 -6.02 -1.59
N ARG A 130 3.66 -5.27 -1.16
CA ARG A 130 3.61 -3.80 -1.08
C ARG A 130 3.29 -3.16 -2.43
N TRP A 131 3.95 -3.61 -3.49
CA TRP A 131 3.72 -3.10 -4.85
C TRP A 131 2.33 -3.48 -5.37
N ILE A 132 1.96 -4.76 -5.25
CA ILE A 132 0.66 -5.27 -5.71
C ILE A 132 -0.47 -4.57 -4.97
N SER A 133 -0.41 -4.48 -3.64
CA SER A 133 -1.44 -3.83 -2.84
C SER A 133 -1.58 -2.35 -3.15
N ALA A 134 -0.48 -1.62 -3.37
CA ALA A 134 -0.56 -0.20 -3.72
C ALA A 134 -1.19 0.02 -5.11
N ILE A 135 -0.82 -0.80 -6.10
CA ILE A 135 -1.39 -0.74 -7.45
C ILE A 135 -2.87 -1.14 -7.42
N LEU A 136 -3.21 -2.23 -6.75
CA LEU A 136 -4.60 -2.66 -6.62
C LEU A 136 -5.45 -1.63 -5.88
N PHE A 137 -4.92 -1.02 -4.81
CA PHE A 137 -5.61 0.05 -4.11
C PHE A 137 -5.92 1.21 -5.05
N MET A 138 -4.94 1.66 -5.84
CA MET A 138 -5.13 2.74 -6.82
C MET A 138 -6.12 2.40 -7.94
N LEU A 139 -6.23 1.12 -8.31
CA LEU A 139 -7.16 0.69 -9.37
C LEU A 139 -8.59 0.45 -8.86
N LEU A 140 -8.76 0.15 -7.57
CA LEU A 140 -10.03 -0.26 -6.98
C LEU A 140 -10.73 0.85 -6.19
N VAL A 141 -10.00 1.90 -5.78
CA VAL A 141 -10.48 3.03 -4.97
C VAL A 141 -10.30 4.31 -5.75
#